data_AF-A0A163X6E8-F1
#
_entry.id   AF-A0A163X6E8-F1
#
_cell.length_a   1.000
_cell.length_b   1.000
_cell.length_c   1.000
_cell.angle_alpha   90.00
_cell.angle_beta   90.00
_cell.angle_gamma   90.00
#
_symmetry.space_group_name_H-M   'P 1'
#
loop_
_entity.id
_entity.type
_entity.pdbx_description
1 polymer ?
#
loop_
_entity_poly.entity_id
_entity_poly.type
_entity_poly.pdbx_seq_one_letter_code
_entity_poly.pdbx_strand_id
1 'polypeptide(L)' 'MEWTDEFIASAQHELTAMVNDWKYDYGADDRACIAMLLWMVLKLNPEAEIDPALF' A
#
# COMPACT_ATOMS: atom_id res chain seq x y z
N MET A 1 7.01 16.27 -9.87
CA MET A 1 6.11 15.40 -10.66
C MET A 1 4.72 15.98 -10.47
N GLU A 2 4.02 16.30 -11.56
CA GLU A 2 2.61 16.69 -11.45
C GLU A 2 1.78 15.45 -11.14
N TRP A 3 0.85 15.58 -10.20
CA TRP A 3 -0.17 14.57 -9.91
C TRP A 3 -1.22 14.60 -11.02
N THR A 4 -0.84 14.11 -12.20
CA THR A 4 -1.76 13.98 -13.33
C THR A 4 -2.69 12.78 -13.09
N ASP A 5 -3.88 12.82 -13.69
CA ASP A 5 -4.83 11.70 -13.60
C ASP A 5 -4.22 10.39 -14.12
N GLU A 6 -3.35 10.47 -15.12
CA GLU A 6 -2.65 9.32 -15.70
C GLU A 6 -1.61 8.73 -14.72
N PHE A 7 -0.88 9.58 -13.99
CA PHE A 7 0.03 9.14 -12.94
C PHE A 7 -0.72 8.48 -11.78
N ILE A 8 -1.85 9.07 -11.36
CA ILE A 8 -2.71 8.53 -10.30
C ILE A 8 -3.26 7.16 -10.72
N ALA A 9 -3.78 7.04 -11.94
CA ALA A 9 -4.32 5.78 -12.46
C ALA A 9 -3.24 4.68 -12.54
N SER A 10 -2.03 5.02 -12.99
CA SER A 10 -0.91 4.07 -13.02
C SER A 10 -0.53 3.60 -11.61
N ALA A 11 -0.38 4.53 -10.68
CA ALA A 11 -0.03 4.21 -9.29
C ALA A 11 -1.10 3.33 -8.60
N GLN A 12 -2.38 3.61 -8.86
CA GLN A 12 -3.49 2.78 -8.36
C GLN A 12 -3.47 1.37 -8.95
N HIS A 13 -3.18 1.24 -10.25
CA HIS A 13 -3.09 -0.04 -10.92
C HIS A 13 -1.94 -0.89 -10.35
N GLU A 14 -0.75 -0.30 -10.21
CA GLU A 14 0.42 -0.95 -9.64
C GLU A 14 0.21 -1.37 -8.18
N LEU A 15 -0.39 -0.50 -7.36
CA LEU A 15 -0.72 -0.84 -5.98
C LEU A 15 -1.74 -1.99 -5.90
N THR A 16 -2.77 -1.97 -6.75
CA THR A 16 -3.79 -3.03 -6.80
C THR A 16 -3.19 -4.36 -7.23
N ALA A 17 -2.28 -4.37 -8.22
CA ALA A 17 -1.57 -5.56 -8.64
C ALA A 17 -0.72 -6.13 -7.50
N MET A 18 0.07 -5.27 -6.84
CA MET A 18 0.90 -5.68 -5.71
C MET A 18 0.08 -6.27 -4.56
N VAL A 19 -1.07 -5.66 -4.23
CA VAL A 19 -2.02 -6.14 -3.20
C VAL A 19 -2.83 -7.36 -3.66
N ASN A 20 -2.88 -7.69 -4.94
CA ASN A 20 -3.47 -8.96 -5.38
C ASN A 20 -2.44 -10.10 -5.29
N ASP A 21 -1.20 -9.81 -5.65
CA ASP A 21 -0.12 -10.80 -5.70
C ASP A 21 0.49 -11.09 -4.31
N TRP A 22 0.29 -10.19 -3.33
CA TRP A 22 0.89 -10.33 -2.00
C TRP A 22 0.55 -11.64 -1.25
N LYS A 23 -0.64 -12.22 -1.48
CA LYS A 23 -1.04 -13.51 -0.87
C LYS A 23 -0.18 -14.67 -1.37
N TYR A 24 0.34 -14.54 -2.59
CA TYR A 24 1.22 -15.52 -3.21
C TYR A 24 2.67 -15.33 -2.74
N ASP A 25 3.08 -14.10 -2.47
CA ASP A 25 4.48 -13.76 -2.17
C ASP A 25 4.83 -13.72 -0.67
N TYR A 26 3.91 -13.36 0.24
CA TYR A 26 4.29 -12.99 1.63
C TYR A 26 3.47 -13.61 2.79
N GLY A 27 2.22 -14.05 2.65
CA GLY A 27 1.52 -14.75 3.76
C GLY A 27 -0.01 -14.82 3.70
N ALA A 28 -0.62 -15.75 4.44
CA ALA A 28 -2.02 -16.18 4.29
C ALA A 28 -3.07 -15.43 5.13
N ASP A 29 -2.70 -14.43 5.94
CA ASP A 29 -3.62 -13.74 6.87
C ASP A 29 -3.66 -12.21 6.72
N ASP A 30 -4.82 -11.61 7.02
CA ASP A 30 -5.07 -10.19 6.79
C ASP A 30 -4.13 -9.26 7.58
N ARG A 31 -3.54 -9.71 8.70
CA ARG A 31 -2.61 -8.89 9.49
C ARG A 31 -1.28 -8.69 8.75
N ALA A 32 -0.81 -9.72 8.06
CA ALA A 32 0.39 -9.61 7.23
C ALA A 32 0.18 -8.62 6.07
N CYS A 33 -1.02 -8.56 5.48
CA CYS A 33 -1.38 -7.59 4.46
C CYS A 33 -1.29 -6.16 4.99
N ILE A 34 -1.95 -5.94 6.13
CA ILE A 34 -2.03 -4.64 6.79
C ILE A 34 -0.63 -4.15 7.16
N ALA A 35 0.23 -5.01 7.71
CA ALA A 35 1.61 -4.67 8.04
C ALA A 35 2.44 -4.26 6.81
N MET A 36 2.28 -4.95 5.68
CA MET A 36 2.94 -4.60 4.42
C MET A 36 2.47 -3.26 3.89
N LEU A 37 1.15 -3.03 3.85
CA LEU A 37 0.57 -1.76 3.41
C LEU A 37 1.02 -0.59 4.27
N LEU A 38 1.03 -0.77 5.59
CA LEU A 38 1.55 0.21 6.55
C LEU A 38 3.03 0.53 6.27
N TRP A 39 3.84 -0.51 6.04
CA TRP A 39 5.26 -0.32 5.70
C TRP A 39 5.44 0.47 4.40
N MET A 40 4.63 0.20 3.37
CA MET A 40 4.68 0.95 2.11
C MET A 40 4.29 2.42 2.31
N VAL A 41 3.24 2.70 3.09
CA VAL A 41 2.83 4.07 3.41
C VAL A 41 3.95 4.82 4.11
N LEU A 42 4.58 4.23 5.13
CA LEU A 42 5.71 4.85 5.86
C LEU A 42 6.95 5.04 4.97
N LYS A 43 7.17 4.19 3.97
CA LYS A 43 8.27 4.35 3.00
C LYS A 43 8.03 5.50 2.03
N LEU A 44 6.79 5.67 1.57
CA LEU A 44 6.42 6.72 0.62
C LEU A 44 6.23 8.09 1.31
N ASN A 45 5.74 8.08 2.54
CA ASN A 45 5.56 9.26 3.37
C ASN A 45 5.99 8.97 4.82
N PRO A 46 7.27 9.20 5.16
CA PRO A 46 7.79 8.95 6.50
C PRO A 46 7.10 9.72 7.63
N GLU A 47 6.49 10.86 7.31
CA GLU A 47 5.75 11.71 8.24
C GLU A 47 4.25 11.39 8.29
N ALA A 48 3.84 10.27 7.67
CA ALA A 48 2.44 9.84 7.72
C ALA A 48 2.03 9.54 9.16
N GLU A 49 1.07 10.31 9.69
CA GLU A 49 0.38 9.98 10.92
C GLU A 49 -0.64 8.86 10.63
N ILE A 50 -0.40 7.70 11.23
CA ILE A 50 -1.27 6.53 11.07
C ILE A 50 -2.00 6.30 12.38
N ASP A 51 -3.33 6.38 12.36
CA ASP A 51 -4.18 6.08 13.50
C ASP A 51 -4.17 4.56 13.78
N PRO A 52 -3.64 4.11 14.94
CA PRO A 52 -3.63 2.70 15.29
C PRO A 52 -5.03 2.11 15.49
N ALA A 53 -6.07 2.93 15.68
CA ALA A 53 -7.44 2.48 15.89
C ALA A 53 -8.16 2.03 14.60
N LEU A 54 -7.55 2.26 13.42
CA LEU A 54 -8.11 1.87 12.12
C LEU A 54 -7.82 0.41 11.72
N PHE A 55 -7.07 -0.35 12.53
CA PHE A 55 -6.57 -1.68 12.19
C PHE A 55 -6.78 -2.70 13.33
#